data_AF-A0A918EC90-F1
#
_entry.id   AF-A0A918EC90-F1
#
_cell.length_a   1.000
_cell.length_b   1.000
_cell.length_c   1.000
_cell.angle_alpha   90.00
_cell.angle_beta   90.00
_cell.angle_gamma   90.00
#
_symmetry.space_group_name_H-M   'P 1'
#
loop_
_entity.id
_entity.type
_entity.pdbx_description
1 polymer ?
#
loop_
_entity_poly.entity_id
_entity_poly.type
_entity_poly.pdbx_seq_one_letter_code
_entity_poly.pdbx_strand_id
1 'polypeptide(L)'
;MPMNDEPIIRTKRPKREWLLRCEGEEDEVFSVNVSRGAVEIHPPEHLDCVHLEKSQIAEFRAVLDEAIERAETDLRAAVES
;
A
#
# COMPACT_ATOMS: atom_id res chain seq x y z
N MET A 1 26.30 -20.25 19.31
CA MET A 1 25.19 -19.34 18.96
C MET A 1 25.79 -18.08 18.35
N PRO A 2 25.14 -17.53 17.31
CA PRO A 2 24.76 -16.13 17.37
C PRO A 2 23.24 -16.01 17.23
N MET A 3 22.64 -15.22 18.13
CA MET A 3 21.26 -14.75 18.02
C MET A 3 21.22 -13.75 16.86
N ASN A 4 20.32 -14.01 15.91
CA ASN A 4 20.02 -13.09 14.82
C ASN A 4 19.22 -11.93 15.42
N ASP A 5 19.87 -10.80 15.72
CA ASP A 5 19.21 -9.55 16.08
C ASP A 5 18.56 -8.95 14.82
N GLU A 6 17.44 -9.53 14.39
CA GLU A 6 16.57 -8.87 13.43
C GLU A 6 16.07 -7.56 14.06
N PRO A 7 16.27 -6.40 13.41
CA PRO A 7 15.77 -5.14 13.93
C PRO A 7 14.25 -5.21 13.98
N ILE A 8 13.71 -5.26 15.20
CA ILE A 8 12.27 -5.14 15.44
C ILE A 8 11.85 -3.77 14.93
N ILE A 9 11.26 -3.73 13.73
CA ILE A 9 10.69 -2.51 13.17
C ILE A 9 9.52 -2.11 14.07
N ARG A 10 9.78 -1.21 15.02
CA ARG A 10 8.74 -0.60 15.85
C ARG A 10 8.04 0.48 15.02
N THR A 11 7.12 0.07 14.16
CA THR A 11 6.19 0.99 13.50
C THR A 11 5.34 1.68 14.57
N LYS A 12 5.66 2.95 14.88
CA LYS A 12 4.94 3.76 15.88
C LYS A 12 3.47 4.01 15.54
N ARG A 13 3.03 3.66 14.32
CA ARG A 13 1.66 3.77 13.82
C ARG A 13 1.39 2.61 12.86
N PRO A 14 0.15 2.07 12.78
CA PRO A 14 -0.16 0.99 11.87
C PRO A 14 -0.05 1.48 10.41
N LYS A 15 0.99 1.04 9.69
CA LYS A 15 1.06 1.15 8.23
C LYS A 15 0.18 0.05 7.65
N ARG A 16 -0.71 0.38 6.73
CA ARG A 16 -1.49 -0.59 5.95
C ARG A 16 -0.96 -0.60 4.52
N GLU A 17 -0.76 -1.79 3.98
CA GLU A 17 -0.19 -2.04 2.68
C GLU A 17 -1.08 -3.06 1.95
N TRP A 18 -1.46 -2.72 0.72
CA TRP A 18 -2.21 -3.58 -0.19
C TRP A 18 -1.35 -3.88 -1.41
N LEU A 19 -1.37 -5.13 -1.85
CA LEU A 19 -0.55 -5.64 -2.94
C LEU A 19 -1.45 -6.12 -4.07
N LEU A 20 -1.36 -5.48 -5.24
CA LEU A 20 -2.08 -5.88 -6.45
C LEU A 20 -1.10 -6.59 -7.40
N ARG A 21 -1.47 -7.80 -7.84
CA ARG A 21 -0.67 -8.53 -8.84
C ARG A 21 -0.96 -7.99 -10.24
N CYS A 22 0.08 -7.50 -10.89
CA CYS A 22 0.01 -7.07 -12.29
C CYS A 22 0.30 -8.28 -13.21
N GLU A 23 -0.21 -8.27 -14.45
CA GLU A 23 0.15 -9.33 -15.42
C GLU A 23 1.50 -8.96 -16.06
N GLY A 24 2.48 -9.83 -15.89
CA GLY A 24 3.89 -9.69 -16.30
C GLY A 24 4.69 -10.91 -15.84
N GLU A 25 5.90 -11.11 -16.36
CA GLU A 25 6.77 -12.21 -15.91
C GLU A 25 7.03 -12.08 -14.39
N GLU A 26 6.64 -13.14 -13.67
CA GLU A 26 6.78 -13.46 -12.24
C GLU A 26 7.07 -12.30 -11.23
N ASP A 27 6.13 -12.14 -10.27
CA ASP A 27 6.29 -11.41 -9.00
C ASP A 27 6.33 -9.86 -9.03
N GLU A 28 5.80 -9.23 -10.06
CA GLU A 28 5.64 -7.78 -10.07
C GLU A 28 4.39 -7.33 -9.28
N VAL A 29 4.63 -6.64 -8.16
CA VAL A 29 3.58 -6.22 -7.25
C VAL A 29 3.49 -4.70 -7.19
N PHE A 30 2.29 -4.20 -7.44
CA PHE A 30 1.93 -2.80 -7.22
C PHE A 30 1.47 -2.62 -5.77
N SER A 31 2.00 -1.61 -5.07
CA SER A 31 1.65 -1.37 -3.68
C SER A 31 0.89 -0.07 -3.48
N VAL A 32 -0.18 -0.16 -2.70
CA VAL A 32 -0.89 1.00 -2.15
C VAL A 32 -0.62 1.02 -0.65
N ASN A 33 -0.22 2.17 -0.14
CA ASN A 33 0.12 2.39 1.25
C ASN A 33 -0.71 3.53 1.81
N VAL A 34 -1.16 3.40 3.06
CA VAL A 34 -1.81 4.49 3.78
C VAL A 34 -1.05 4.82 5.04
N SER A 35 -0.73 6.11 5.20
CA SER A 35 0.00 6.62 6.35
C SER A 35 -0.43 8.05 6.66
N ARG A 36 -0.97 8.26 7.88
CA ARG A 36 -1.28 9.59 8.43
C ARG A 36 -2.19 10.44 7.53
N GLY A 37 -3.18 9.81 6.89
CA GLY A 37 -4.07 10.52 5.99
C GLY A 37 -3.54 10.76 4.57
N ALA A 38 -2.36 10.22 4.25
CA ALA A 38 -1.85 10.18 2.89
C ALA A 38 -2.01 8.77 2.32
N VAL A 39 -2.31 8.71 1.01
CA VAL A 39 -2.26 7.49 0.20
C VAL A 39 -1.01 7.58 -0.67
N GLU A 40 -0.13 6.58 -0.58
CA GLU A 40 1.08 6.45 -1.38
C GLU A 40 0.90 5.26 -2.34
N ILE A 41 1.31 5.43 -3.58
CA ILE A 41 1.16 4.43 -4.63
C ILE A 41 2.55 4.18 -5.23
N HIS A 42 3.03 2.94 -5.19
CA HIS A 42 4.32 2.57 -5.73
C HIS A 42 4.16 1.50 -6.82
N PRO A 43 4.56 1.82 -8.08
CA PRO A 43 4.73 0.79 -9.09
C PRO A 43 5.93 -0.11 -8.76
N PRO A 44 6.05 -1.27 -9.42
CA PRO A 44 7.27 -2.07 -9.42
C PRO A 44 8.50 -1.21 -9.81
N GLU A 45 9.66 -1.46 -9.18
CA GLU A 45 10.83 -0.56 -9.23
C GLU A 45 11.36 -0.28 -10.64
N HIS A 46 11.11 -1.18 -11.58
CA HIS A 46 11.57 -1.10 -12.97
C HIS A 46 10.51 -0.60 -13.96
N LEU A 47 9.34 -0.19 -13.47
CA LEU A 47 8.23 0.29 -14.30
C LEU A 47 7.96 1.78 -14.08
N ASP A 48 8.01 2.56 -15.15
CA ASP A 48 7.57 3.97 -15.15
C ASP A 48 6.04 4.10 -15.07
N CYS A 49 5.31 3.05 -15.47
CA CYS A 49 3.85 3.01 -15.46
C CYS A 49 3.34 1.59 -15.24
N VAL A 50 2.16 1.47 -14.63
CA VAL A 50 1.46 0.19 -14.49
C VAL A 50 0.34 0.10 -15.52
N HIS A 51 0.32 -0.98 -16.29
CA HIS A 51 -0.78 -1.33 -17.17
C HIS A 51 -1.78 -2.21 -16.41
N LEU A 52 -3.06 -1.85 -16.44
CA LEU A 52 -4.12 -2.60 -15.74
C LEU A 52 -5.12 -3.16 -16.75
N GLU A 53 -5.31 -4.47 -16.71
CA GLU A 53 -6.36 -5.13 -17.46
C GLU A 53 -7.73 -4.92 -16.81
N LYS A 54 -8.81 -5.20 -17.55
CA LYS A 54 -10.19 -4.92 -17.10
C LYS A 54 -10.53 -5.51 -15.72
N SER A 55 -10.05 -6.71 -15.40
CA SER A 55 -10.23 -7.34 -14.09
C SER A 55 -9.46 -6.61 -12.99
N GLN A 56 -8.22 -6.19 -13.29
CA GLN A 56 -7.34 -5.49 -12.37
C GLN A 56 -7.79 -4.04 -12.12
N ILE A 57 -8.43 -3.38 -13.08
CA ILE A 57 -9.01 -2.04 -12.89
C ILE A 57 -10.07 -2.06 -11.77
N ALA A 58 -10.91 -3.10 -11.74
CA ALA A 58 -11.96 -3.21 -10.72
C ALA A 58 -11.35 -3.46 -9.33
N GLU A 59 -10.34 -4.32 -9.24
CA GLU A 59 -9.64 -4.63 -8.00
C GLU A 59 -8.81 -3.43 -7.50
N PHE A 60 -8.08 -2.77 -8.40
CA PHE A 60 -7.35 -1.53 -8.10
C PHE A 60 -8.28 -0.45 -7.56
N ARG A 61 -9.44 -0.25 -8.19
CA ARG A 61 -10.43 0.71 -7.72
C ARG A 61 -10.91 0.38 -6.31
N ALA A 62 -11.24 -0.88 -6.04
CA ALA A 62 -11.71 -1.29 -4.71
C ALA A 62 -10.64 -1.04 -3.63
N VAL A 63 -9.38 -1.38 -3.93
CA VAL A 63 -8.24 -1.12 -3.03
C VAL A 63 -8.03 0.38 -2.81
N LEU A 64 -8.10 1.18 -3.87
CA LEU A 64 -7.90 2.62 -3.79
C LEU A 64 -9.03 3.31 -3.01
N ASP A 65 -10.28 2.91 -3.23
CA ASP A 65 -11.43 3.42 -2.50
C ASP A 65 -11.30 3.10 -0.98
N GLU A 66 -10.88 1.89 -0.61
CA GLU A 66 -10.60 1.51 0.78
C GLU A 66 -9.46 2.35 1.39
N ALA A 67 -8.38 2.57 0.63
CA ALA A 67 -7.24 3.36 1.06
C ALA A 67 -7.62 4.82 1.34
N ILE A 68 -8.44 5.42 0.47
CA ILE A 68 -8.95 6.78 0.62
C ILE A 68 -9.84 6.90 1.85
N GLU A 69 -10.83 6.01 2.00
CA GLU A 69 -11.73 6.01 3.17
C GLU A 69 -10.93 5.93 4.47
N ARG A 70 -9.86 5.12 4.47
CA ARG A 70 -8.98 5.00 5.62
C ARG A 70 -8.17 6.27 5.88
N ALA A 71 -7.59 6.86 4.83
CA ALA A 71 -6.85 8.11 4.94
C ALA A 71 -7.73 9.24 5.50
N GLU A 72 -8.96 9.38 5.00
CA GLU A 72 -9.94 10.34 5.51
C GLU A 72 -10.29 10.10 6.98
N THR A 73 -10.42 8.83 7.38
CA THR A 73 -10.66 8.45 8.78
C THR A 73 -9.49 8.83 9.68
N ASP A 74 -8.25 8.58 9.23
CA ASP A 74 -7.05 8.97 9.97
C ASP A 74 -6.94 10.51 10.09
N LEU A 75 -7.32 11.26 9.05
CA LEU A 75 -7.38 12.73 9.10
C LEU A 75 -8.41 13.24 10.10
N ARG A 76 -9.62 12.67 10.12
CA ARG A 76 -10.65 13.02 11.09
C ARG A 76 -10.19 12.77 12.53
N ALA A 77 -9.64 11.59 12.80
CA ALA A 77 -9.12 11.23 14.12
C ALA A 77 -7.98 12.16 14.58
N ALA A 78 -7.18 12.71 13.65
CA ALA A 78 -6.12 13.65 13.96
C ALA A 78 -6.61 15.07 14.28
N VAL A 79 -7.82 15.44 13.84
CA VAL A 79 -8.46 16.72 14.18
C VAL A 79 -9.17 16.65 15.54
N GLU A 80 -9.60 15.45 15.95
CA GLU A 80 -10.31 15.20 17.20
C GLU A 80 -9.38 14.92 18.41
N SER A 81 -8.06 14.81 18.18
CA SER A 81 -7.02 14.56 19.21
C SER A 81 -6.23 15.82 19.56
#